data_AF-A0A7W5BYQ2-F1
#
_entry.id   AF-A0A7W5BYQ2-F1
#
_cell.length_a   1.000
_cell.length_b   1.000
_cell.length_c   1.000
_cell.angle_alpha   90.00
_cell.angle_beta   90.00
_cell.angle_gamma   90.00
#
_symmetry.space_group_name_H-M   'P 1'
#
loop_
_entity.id
_entity.type
_entity.pdbx_description
1 polymer ?
#
loop_
_entity_poly.entity_id
_entity_poly.type
_entity_poly.pdbx_seq_one_letter_code
_entity_poly.pdbx_strand_id
1 'polypeptide(L)'
;MCADRPKGGPRARRAAMLCQDPAFRLYLDRRRRHKHRMTESQLPDGTHNEQDARDWICAACGIQSRAELDHNVTAGGVFQRITQRFQHWKGRAQP
;
A
#
# COMPACT_ATOMS: atom_id res chain seq x y z
N MET A 1 -18.79 -22.74 -15.23
CA MET A 1 -17.88 -22.80 -14.06
C MET A 1 -17.69 -21.36 -13.57
N CYS A 2 -18.41 -20.95 -12.53
CA CYS A 2 -18.36 -19.58 -12.04
C CYS A 2 -17.11 -19.41 -11.19
N ALA A 3 -16.18 -18.56 -11.65
CA ALA A 3 -14.95 -18.25 -10.93
C ALA A 3 -15.30 -17.68 -9.55
N ASP A 4 -15.04 -18.45 -8.49
CA ASP A 4 -15.07 -17.99 -7.12
C ASP A 4 -13.96 -16.95 -6.97
N ARG A 5 -14.29 -15.67 -7.23
CA ARG A 5 -13.40 -14.57 -6.93
C ARG A 5 -13.21 -14.60 -5.41
N PRO A 6 -11.98 -14.73 -4.89
CA PRO A 6 -11.75 -14.77 -3.46
C PRO A 6 -12.41 -13.53 -2.85
N LYS A 7 -13.43 -13.73 -2.02
CA LYS A 7 -14.14 -12.64 -1.35
C LYS A 7 -13.12 -11.97 -0.43
N GLY A 8 -12.72 -10.75 -0.79
CA GLY A 8 -11.81 -9.97 0.04
C GLY A 8 -12.38 -9.83 1.44
N GLY A 9 -11.65 -10.36 2.42
CA GLY A 9 -12.02 -10.31 3.82
C GLY A 9 -11.72 -8.93 4.46
N PRO A 10 -11.70 -8.87 5.79
CA PRO A 10 -11.45 -7.64 6.54
C PRO A 10 -10.11 -6.99 6.18
N ARG A 11 -9.06 -7.76 5.89
CA ARG A 11 -7.74 -7.22 5.55
C ARG A 11 -7.73 -6.63 4.14
N ALA A 12 -8.35 -7.30 3.17
CA ALA A 12 -8.49 -6.78 1.82
C ALA A 12 -9.22 -5.43 1.81
N ARG A 13 -10.30 -5.29 2.61
CA ARG A 13 -11.03 -4.02 2.74
C ARG A 13 -10.18 -2.93 3.39
N ARG A 14 -9.45 -3.25 4.46
CA ARG A 14 -8.51 -2.29 5.09
C ARG A 14 -7.40 -1.86 4.13
N ALA A 15 -6.84 -2.79 3.35
CA ALA A 15 -5.85 -2.47 2.34
C ALA A 15 -6.42 -1.52 1.28
N ALA A 16 -7.65 -1.75 0.82
CA ALA A 16 -8.32 -0.85 -0.11
C ALA A 16 -8.50 0.57 0.47
N MET A 17 -8.99 0.69 1.72
CA MET A 17 -9.10 1.98 2.40
C MET A 17 -7.74 2.68 2.54
N LEU A 18 -6.67 1.93 2.82
CA LEU A 18 -5.33 2.47 2.92
C LEU A 18 -4.81 2.99 1.56
N CYS A 19 -5.12 2.30 0.45
CA CYS A 19 -4.77 2.76 -0.90
C CYS A 19 -5.51 4.06 -1.28
N GLN A 20 -6.68 4.29 -0.68
CA GLN A 20 -7.47 5.50 -0.86
C GLN A 20 -6.96 6.69 -0.04
N ASP A 21 -6.24 6.43 1.06
CA ASP A 21 -5.70 7.49 1.92
C ASP A 21 -4.63 8.30 1.16
N PRO A 22 -4.83 9.61 0.94
CA PRO A 22 -3.85 10.46 0.25
C PRO A 22 -2.52 10.56 1.01
N ALA A 23 -2.51 10.43 2.33
CA ALA A 23 -1.28 10.39 3.11
C ALA A 23 -0.46 9.13 2.80
N PHE A 24 -1.11 8.00 2.50
CA PHE A 24 -0.40 6.78 2.11
C PHE A 24 0.22 6.92 0.73
N ARG A 25 -0.46 7.57 -0.22
CA ARG A 25 0.09 7.88 -1.55
C ARG A 25 1.32 8.78 -1.43
N LEU A 26 1.23 9.82 -0.60
CA LEU A 26 2.36 10.71 -0.31
C LEU A 26 3.55 9.98 0.32
N TYR A 27 3.29 9.03 1.23
CA TYR A 27 4.33 8.18 1.80
C TYR A 27 5.07 7.36 0.72
N LEU A 28 4.34 6.81 -0.25
CA LEU A 28 4.92 6.08 -1.38
C LEU A 28 5.75 6.99 -2.28
N ASP A 29 5.24 8.19 -2.60
CA ASP A 29 5.98 9.19 -3.37
C ASP A 29 7.33 9.50 -2.73
N ARG A 30 7.34 9.86 -1.43
CA ARG A 30 8.58 10.17 -0.71
C ARG A 30 9.53 8.98 -0.64
N ARG A 31 8.99 7.78 -0.43
CA ARG A 31 9.81 6.55 -0.38
C ARG A 31 10.43 6.24 -1.75
N ARG A 32 9.67 6.39 -2.84
CA ARG A 32 10.16 6.16 -4.20
C ARG A 32 11.19 7.22 -4.57
N ARG A 33 10.93 8.49 -4.24
CA ARG A 33 11.87 9.59 -4.43
C ARG A 33 13.21 9.30 -3.75
N HIS A 34 13.19 8.89 -2.48
CA HIS A 34 14.40 8.53 -1.75
C HIS A 34 15.11 7.30 -2.35
N LYS A 35 14.37 6.27 -2.75
CA LYS A 35 14.96 5.03 -3.32
C LYS A 35 15.64 5.28 -4.66
N HIS A 36 15.05 6.10 -5.52
CA HIS A 36 15.56 6.41 -6.85
C HIS A 36 16.47 7.65 -6.88
N ARG A 37 16.76 8.28 -5.71
CA ARG A 37 17.46 9.56 -5.60
C ARG A 37 16.89 10.63 -6.56
N MET A 38 15.57 10.63 -6.73
CA MET A 38 14.87 11.58 -7.59
C MET A 38 14.63 12.89 -6.85
N THR A 39 14.43 13.97 -7.60
CA THR A 39 14.04 15.28 -7.04
C THR A 39 12.53 15.48 -7.08
N GLU A 40 12.05 16.51 -6.39
CA GLU A 40 10.62 16.88 -6.36
C GLU A 40 10.04 17.18 -7.75
N SER A 41 10.88 17.70 -8.65
CA SER A 41 10.52 17.94 -10.04
C SER A 41 10.34 16.65 -10.86
N GLN A 42 10.99 15.54 -10.50
CA GLN A 42 10.90 14.28 -11.26
C GLN A 42 9.75 13.39 -10.80
N LEU A 43 9.36 13.49 -9.54
CA LEU A 43 8.25 12.73 -8.98
C LEU A 43 7.48 13.62 -8.02
N PRO A 44 6.53 14.43 -8.51
CA PRO A 44 5.75 15.31 -7.66
C PRO A 44 4.87 14.52 -6.66
N ASP A 45 4.54 15.16 -5.55
CA ASP A 45 3.67 14.57 -4.54
C ASP A 45 2.25 14.39 -5.13
N GLY A 46 1.69 13.18 -5.03
CA GLY A 46 0.43 12.81 -5.67
C GLY A 46 0.59 12.06 -7.00
N THR A 47 1.79 11.63 -7.37
CA THR A 47 2.00 10.80 -8.57
C THR A 47 1.42 9.40 -8.42
N HIS A 48 1.45 8.82 -7.20
CA HIS A 48 0.85 7.52 -6.95
C HIS A 48 -0.66 7.63 -6.78
N ASN A 49 -1.41 6.82 -7.55
CA ASN A 49 -2.85 6.68 -7.41
C ASN A 49 -3.22 5.46 -6.52
N GLU A 50 -4.52 5.19 -6.36
CA GLU A 50 -4.99 4.01 -5.61
C GLU A 50 -4.45 2.70 -6.20
N GLN A 51 -4.39 2.61 -7.53
CA GLN A 51 -3.92 1.44 -8.26
C GLN A 51 -2.44 1.19 -7.99
N ASP A 52 -1.60 2.22 -8.03
CA ASP A 52 -0.18 2.09 -7.74
C ASP A 52 0.06 1.70 -6.28
N ALA A 53 -0.72 2.27 -5.35
CA ALA A 53 -0.65 1.90 -3.94
C ALA A 53 -1.03 0.43 -3.73
N ARG A 54 -2.06 -0.04 -4.43
CA ARG A 54 -2.48 -1.45 -4.45
C ARG A 54 -1.37 -2.34 -4.98
N ASP A 55 -0.87 -2.06 -6.16
CA ASP A 55 0.16 -2.87 -6.82
C ASP A 55 1.45 -2.89 -6.00
N TRP A 56 1.79 -1.78 -5.33
CA TRP A 56 2.89 -1.74 -4.38
C TRP A 56 2.66 -2.64 -3.16
N ILE A 57 1.47 -2.63 -2.55
CA ILE A 57 1.14 -3.52 -1.43
C ILE A 57 1.18 -4.98 -1.89
N CYS A 58 0.60 -5.29 -3.04
CA CYS A 58 0.62 -6.63 -3.64
C CYS A 58 2.07 -7.13 -3.83
N ALA A 59 2.91 -6.33 -4.49
CA ALA A 59 4.32 -6.66 -4.71
C ALA A 59 5.10 -6.79 -3.39
N ALA A 60 4.84 -5.93 -2.40
CA ALA A 60 5.50 -5.99 -1.10
C ALA A 60 5.08 -7.23 -0.29
N CYS A 61 3.80 -7.61 -0.37
CA CYS A 61 3.27 -8.78 0.33
C CYS A 61 3.48 -10.09 -0.43
N GLY A 62 3.95 -10.05 -1.68
CA GLY A 62 4.14 -11.22 -2.53
C GLY A 62 2.84 -11.87 -3.00
N ILE A 63 1.79 -11.06 -3.21
CA ILE A 63 0.46 -11.50 -3.65
C ILE A 63 0.07 -10.76 -4.93
N GLN A 64 -0.87 -11.28 -5.70
CA GLN A 64 -1.35 -10.63 -6.92
C GLN A 64 -2.60 -9.80 -6.66
N SER A 65 -3.39 -10.17 -5.66
CA SER A 65 -4.65 -9.52 -5.33
C SER A 65 -4.80 -9.22 -3.84
N ARG A 66 -5.43 -8.09 -3.51
CA ARG A 66 -5.76 -7.69 -2.13
C ARG A 66 -6.59 -8.76 -1.40
N ALA A 67 -7.39 -9.54 -2.14
CA ALA A 67 -8.18 -10.62 -1.57
C ALA A 67 -7.32 -11.72 -0.95
N GLU A 68 -6.10 -11.93 -1.45
CA GLU A 68 -5.17 -12.94 -0.94
C GLU A 68 -4.58 -12.57 0.43
N LEU A 69 -4.65 -11.29 0.87
CA LEU A 69 -4.20 -10.90 2.22
C LEU A 69 -4.89 -11.66 3.34
N ASP A 70 -6.16 -12.01 3.15
CA ASP A 70 -6.95 -12.72 4.14
C ASP A 70 -6.65 -14.23 4.14
N HIS A 71 -6.19 -14.77 3.01
CA HIS A 71 -5.84 -16.19 2.87
C HIS A 71 -4.37 -16.48 3.21
N ASN A 72 -3.49 -15.48 3.07
CA ASN A 72 -2.05 -15.63 3.30
C ASN A 72 -1.63 -14.92 4.59
N VAL A 73 -1.29 -15.72 5.61
CA VAL A 73 -0.86 -15.22 6.93
C VAL A 73 0.44 -14.40 6.81
N THR A 74 1.37 -14.83 5.95
CA THR A 74 2.63 -14.12 5.68
C THR A 74 2.36 -12.74 5.07
N ALA A 75 1.50 -12.67 4.05
CA ALA A 75 1.08 -11.41 3.43
C ALA A 75 0.43 -10.47 4.46
N GLY A 76 -0.43 -11.02 5.33
CA GLY A 76 -1.03 -10.26 6.43
C GLY A 76 -0.01 -9.66 7.40
N GLY A 77 1.03 -10.42 7.77
CA GLY A 77 2.12 -9.94 8.62
C GLY A 77 2.94 -8.83 7.96
N VAL A 78 3.24 -8.96 6.66
CA VAL A 78 3.93 -7.91 5.89
C VAL A 78 3.08 -6.65 5.80
N PHE A 79 1.79 -6.78 5.47
CA PHE A 79 0.85 -5.66 5.43
C PHE A 79 0.76 -4.93 6.77
N GLN A 80 0.72 -5.67 7.89
CA GLN A 80 0.72 -5.07 9.21
C GLN A 80 1.99 -4.27 9.49
N ARG A 81 3.17 -4.81 9.12
CA ARG A 81 4.46 -4.10 9.25
C ARG A 81 4.50 -2.83 8.40
N ILE A 82 3.98 -2.88 7.16
CA ILE A 82 3.84 -1.72 6.28
C ILE A 82 2.96 -0.65 6.93
N THR A 83 1.81 -1.07 7.46
CA THR A 83 0.83 -0.17 8.08
C THR A 83 1.43 0.50 9.32
N GLN A 84 2.14 -0.23 10.17
CA GLN A 84 2.84 0.33 11.32
C GLN A 84 3.89 1.37 10.91
N ARG A 85 4.70 1.07 9.88
CA ARG A 85 5.70 2.01 9.36
C ARG A 85 5.04 3.27 8.80
N PHE A 86 3.94 3.12 8.07
CA PHE A 86 3.15 4.24 7.59
C PHE A 86 2.60 5.08 8.75
N GLN A 87 2.00 4.47 9.77
CA GLN A 87 1.47 5.19 10.93
C GLN A 87 2.57 5.95 11.69
N HIS A 88 3.74 5.33 11.88
CA HIS A 88 4.89 6.00 12.49
C HIS A 88 5.39 7.18 11.64
N TRP A 89 5.43 7.03 10.31
CA TRP A 89 5.76 8.14 9.42
C TRP A 89 4.69 9.23 9.46
N LYS A 90 3.40 8.87 9.45
CA LYS A 90 2.25 9.79 9.50
C LYS A 90 2.30 10.63 10.77
N GLY A 91 2.58 10.02 11.92
CA GLY A 91 2.74 10.73 13.20
C GLY A 91 3.97 11.65 13.28
N ARG A 92 4.95 11.51 12.36
CA ARG A 92 6.11 12.42 12.25
C ARG A 92 5.95 13.46 11.14
N ALA A 93 5.15 13.14 10.13
CA ALA A 93 4.89 13.97 8.96
C ALA A 93 3.75 14.97 9.19
N GLN A 94 2.86 14.70 10.16
CA GLN A 94 1.82 15.61 10.59
C GLN A 94 2.40 16.50 11.72
N PRO A 95 2.38 17.84 11.59
CA PRO A 95 2.84 18.76 12.64
C PRO A 95 1.95 18.72 13.88
#